data_AF-A0A2I2GA44-F1
#
_entry.id   AF-A0A2I2GA44-F1
#
_cell.length_a   1.000
_cell.length_b   1.000
_cell.length_c   1.000
_cell.angle_alpha   90.00
_cell.angle_beta   90.00
_cell.angle_gamma   90.00
#
_symmetry.space_group_name_H-M   'P 1'
#
loop_
_entity.id
_entity.type
_entity.pdbx_description
1 polymer ?
#
loop_
_entity_poly.entity_id
_entity_poly.type
_entity_poly.pdbx_seq_one_letter_code
_entity_poly.pdbx_strand_id
1 'polypeptide(L)'
;MSDAYHNQRVGGQGGTDWGSQLYDNDQKVHSIDAWWGPASDAPQYTVLRGLRLSWNDGQERQVGHQDDYLPHRGYTFDDDENIQSMTLHGAIGDPYGRADALEFHTTKNRDFFAGGDGGGPLIQEVGTGVLYGFDGAADADIDSLGAIVQD
;
A
#
# COMPACT_ATOMS: atom_id res chain seq x y z
N MET A 1 2.16 20.67 12.65
CA MET A 1 1.44 19.76 11.74
C MET A 1 2.16 19.88 10.43
N SER A 2 2.80 18.81 9.98
CA SER A 2 3.22 18.68 8.59
C SER A 2 1.97 18.53 7.74
N ASP A 3 1.92 19.21 6.60
CA ASP A 3 0.87 18.97 5.61
C ASP A 3 1.13 17.60 4.96
N ALA A 4 0.07 16.80 4.83
CA ALA A 4 0.13 15.47 4.25
C ALA A 4 -0.62 15.47 2.91
N TYR A 5 0.04 14.94 1.89
CA TYR A 5 -0.54 14.71 0.59
C TYR A 5 -1.24 13.35 0.54
N HIS A 6 -2.52 13.35 0.16
CA HIS A 6 -3.29 12.13 -0.06
C HIS A 6 -3.36 11.84 -1.55
N ASN A 7 -2.66 10.79 -1.99
CA ASN A 7 -2.70 10.37 -3.39
C ASN A 7 -4.05 9.78 -3.78
N GLN A 8 -4.33 9.81 -5.08
CA GLN A 8 -5.45 9.08 -5.67
C GLN A 8 -5.29 7.57 -5.42
N ARG A 9 -6.39 6.93 -5.00
CA ARG A 9 -6.47 5.47 -4.87
C ARG A 9 -6.43 4.78 -6.24
N VAL A 10 -5.77 3.62 -6.28
CA VAL A 10 -5.66 2.70 -7.42
C VAL A 10 -6.39 1.41 -7.10
N GLY A 11 -7.20 0.91 -8.04
CA GLY A 11 -7.99 -0.30 -7.88
C GLY A 11 -9.49 -0.09 -8.15
N GLY A 12 -10.31 -0.98 -7.59
CA GLY A 12 -11.77 -0.96 -7.73
C GLY A 12 -12.50 -0.06 -6.74
N GLN A 13 -13.83 -0.17 -6.73
CA GLN A 13 -14.75 0.59 -5.87
C GLN A 13 -15.38 -0.28 -4.77
N GLY A 14 -14.97 -1.55 -4.67
CA GLY A 14 -15.43 -2.48 -3.65
C GLY A 14 -14.78 -2.24 -2.28
N GLY A 15 -15.04 -3.16 -1.37
CA GLY A 15 -14.48 -3.17 -0.03
C GLY A 15 -15.11 -2.13 0.90
N THR A 16 -14.67 -2.18 2.16
CA THR A 16 -14.99 -1.18 3.18
C THR A 16 -13.84 -0.19 3.29
N ASP A 17 -14.15 1.10 3.21
CA ASP A 17 -13.20 2.18 3.47
C ASP A 17 -12.66 2.07 4.90
N TRP A 18 -11.33 2.02 5.06
CA TRP A 18 -10.71 1.88 6.37
C TRP A 18 -10.41 3.22 7.06
N GLY A 19 -10.81 4.35 6.45
CA GLY A 19 -10.58 5.69 6.96
C GLY A 19 -9.11 5.93 7.31
N SER A 20 -8.85 6.40 8.53
CA SER A 20 -7.49 6.66 9.01
C SER A 20 -6.78 5.45 9.60
N GLN A 21 -7.28 4.22 9.43
CA GLN A 21 -6.72 3.03 10.08
C GLN A 21 -5.27 2.75 9.70
N LEU A 22 -4.88 2.99 8.44
CA LEU A 22 -3.49 2.88 8.00
C LEU A 22 -2.83 4.25 7.82
N TYR A 23 -3.18 5.24 8.64
CA TYR A 23 -2.60 6.58 8.57
C TYR A 23 -2.24 7.11 9.96
N ASP A 24 -1.06 7.73 10.07
CA ASP A 24 -0.67 8.52 11.24
C ASP A 24 -0.08 9.87 10.81
N ASN A 25 -0.66 10.96 11.28
CA ASN A 25 -0.26 12.34 10.96
C ASN A 25 1.11 12.70 11.55
N ASP A 26 1.41 12.15 12.72
CA ASP A 26 2.56 12.57 13.52
C ASP A 26 3.73 11.57 13.43
N GLN A 27 3.48 10.36 12.94
CA GLN A 27 4.47 9.29 12.88
C GLN A 27 4.77 8.85 11.45
N LYS A 28 6.05 8.77 11.11
CA LYS A 28 6.53 8.13 9.87
C LYS A 28 6.35 6.61 9.97
N VAL A 29 5.96 5.98 8.86
CA VAL A 29 5.94 4.53 8.71
C VAL A 29 7.35 3.97 8.86
N HIS A 30 7.50 3.03 9.78
CA HIS A 30 8.76 2.33 10.06
C HIS A 30 8.89 1.06 9.23
N SER A 31 7.81 0.28 9.12
CA SER A 31 7.79 -0.94 8.30
C SER A 31 6.48 -1.15 7.56
N ILE A 32 6.59 -1.88 6.45
CA ILE A 32 5.47 -2.31 5.62
C ILE A 32 5.58 -3.83 5.49
N ASP A 33 4.49 -4.54 5.74
CA ASP A 33 4.30 -5.91 5.32
C ASP A 33 3.15 -5.95 4.31
N ALA A 34 3.37 -6.62 3.18
CA ALA A 34 2.35 -6.79 2.15
C ALA A 34 2.21 -8.27 1.79
N TRP A 35 0.96 -8.72 1.72
CA TRP A 35 0.57 -10.06 1.26
C TRP A 35 -0.15 -9.94 -0.07
N TRP A 36 0.11 -10.87 -0.98
CA TRP A 36 -0.56 -10.92 -2.26
C TRP A 36 -0.91 -12.37 -2.64
N GLY A 37 -1.77 -12.54 -3.62
CA GLY A 37 -2.18 -13.87 -4.08
C GLY A 37 -3.44 -13.82 -4.93
N PRO A 38 -4.02 -14.99 -5.25
CA PRO A 38 -5.25 -15.06 -6.05
C PRO A 38 -6.35 -14.15 -5.46
N ALA A 39 -7.04 -13.36 -6.29
CA ALA A 39 -8.18 -12.56 -5.86
C ALA A 39 -9.31 -13.49 -5.35
N SER A 40 -10.04 -13.04 -4.32
CA SER A 40 -10.96 -13.90 -3.56
C SER A 40 -12.11 -14.48 -4.39
N ASP A 41 -12.60 -13.71 -5.36
CA ASP A 41 -13.70 -14.06 -6.26
C ASP A 41 -13.26 -14.23 -7.73
N ALA A 42 -12.00 -13.98 -8.04
CA ALA A 42 -11.43 -14.09 -9.38
C ALA A 42 -10.00 -14.68 -9.34
N PRO A 43 -9.84 -15.97 -9.00
CA PRO A 43 -8.55 -16.56 -8.62
C PRO A 43 -7.53 -16.64 -9.76
N GLN A 44 -7.92 -16.32 -11.00
CA GLN A 44 -6.99 -16.16 -12.12
C GLN A 44 -6.13 -14.88 -12.04
N TYR A 45 -6.52 -13.90 -11.23
CA TYR A 45 -5.76 -12.68 -11.01
C TYR A 45 -5.00 -12.76 -9.69
N THR A 46 -3.77 -12.29 -9.67
CA THR A 46 -2.99 -12.11 -8.44
C THR A 46 -3.09 -10.65 -8.02
N VAL A 47 -3.45 -10.38 -6.77
CA VAL A 47 -3.73 -9.03 -6.26
C VAL A 47 -3.19 -8.85 -4.84
N LEU A 48 -3.12 -7.62 -4.36
CA LEU A 48 -2.85 -7.35 -2.94
C LEU A 48 -4.00 -7.90 -2.09
N ARG A 49 -3.63 -8.63 -1.04
CA ARG A 49 -4.56 -9.32 -0.13
C ARG A 49 -4.64 -8.62 1.21
N GLY A 50 -3.49 -8.17 1.73
CA GLY A 50 -3.40 -7.57 3.05
C GLY A 50 -2.20 -6.64 3.16
N LEU A 51 -2.32 -5.68 4.07
CA LEU A 51 -1.25 -4.77 4.43
C LEU A 51 -1.17 -4.68 5.95
N ARG A 52 0.05 -4.51 6.44
CA ARG A 52 0.33 -4.17 7.83
C ARG A 52 1.44 -3.16 7.90
N LEU A 53 1.23 -2.13 8.69
CA LEU A 53 2.19 -1.06 8.90
C LEU A 53 2.58 -1.02 10.37
N SER A 54 3.85 -0.69 10.61
CA SER A 54 4.28 -0.18 11.91
C SER A 54 4.79 1.26 11.78
N TRP A 55 4.66 2.02 12.85
CA TRP A 55 5.14 3.39 12.95
C TRP A 55 6.26 3.51 14.00
N ASN A 56 7.00 4.62 13.98
CA ASN A 56 8.13 4.85 14.88
C ASN A 56 7.77 4.87 16.37
N ASP A 57 6.49 5.03 16.71
CA ASP A 57 5.98 4.92 18.09
C ASP A 57 5.69 3.46 18.52
N GLY A 58 5.94 2.49 17.63
CA GLY A 58 5.72 1.06 17.84
C GLY A 58 4.28 0.61 17.65
N GLN A 59 3.35 1.49 17.24
CA GLN A 59 2.01 1.07 16.87
C GLN A 59 2.05 0.22 15.60
N GLU A 60 1.20 -0.80 15.55
CA GLU A 60 1.01 -1.66 14.39
C GLU A 60 -0.47 -1.70 14.03
N ARG A 61 -0.79 -1.55 12.74
CA ARG A 61 -2.17 -1.58 12.23
C ARG A 61 -2.20 -2.34 10.92
N GLN A 62 -3.34 -2.98 10.63
CA GLN A 62 -3.48 -3.84 9.46
C GLN A 62 -4.87 -3.76 8.83
N VAL A 63 -4.95 -4.08 7.53
CA VAL A 63 -6.19 -4.20 6.75
C VAL A 63 -6.09 -5.36 5.77
N GLY A 64 -7.25 -5.81 5.27
CA GLY A 64 -7.35 -6.93 4.35
C GLY A 64 -7.06 -8.29 5.00
N HIS A 65 -6.77 -9.27 4.16
CA HIS A 65 -6.56 -10.65 4.55
C HIS A 65 -5.08 -11.02 4.56
N GLN A 66 -4.62 -11.52 5.71
CA GLN A 66 -3.28 -12.06 5.91
C GLN A 66 -3.43 -13.54 6.22
N ASP A 67 -2.78 -14.37 5.40
CA ASP A 67 -2.75 -15.82 5.57
C ASP A 67 -1.29 -16.27 5.42
N ASP A 68 -0.84 -17.17 6.30
CA ASP A 68 0.49 -17.73 6.31
C ASP A 68 0.83 -18.50 5.01
N TYR A 69 -0.19 -18.90 4.24
CA TYR A 69 -0.01 -19.55 2.94
C TYR A 69 0.14 -18.56 1.77
N LEU A 70 -0.15 -17.27 1.97
CA LEU A 70 0.04 -16.25 0.95
C LEU A 70 1.51 -15.81 0.90
N PRO A 71 2.07 -15.57 -0.31
CA PRO A 71 3.35 -14.91 -0.41
C PRO A 71 3.28 -13.53 0.24
N HIS A 72 4.36 -13.20 0.96
CA HIS A 72 4.50 -11.99 1.75
C HIS A 72 5.88 -11.40 1.57
N ARG A 73 5.98 -10.07 1.69
CA ARG A 73 7.23 -9.34 1.75
C ARG A 73 7.13 -8.21 2.75
N GLY A 74 8.10 -8.17 3.66
CA GLY A 74 8.33 -7.07 4.58
C GLY A 74 9.38 -6.08 4.04
N TYR A 75 9.25 -4.83 4.46
CA TYR A 75 10.23 -3.77 4.27
C TYR A 75 10.34 -2.95 5.55
N THR A 76 11.57 -2.65 5.98
CA THR A 76 11.82 -1.80 7.14
C THR A 76 12.71 -0.64 6.69
N PHE A 77 12.27 0.58 6.95
CA PHE A 77 13.01 1.77 6.60
C PHE A 77 14.17 1.99 7.57
N ASP A 78 15.31 2.43 7.05
CA ASP A 78 16.37 2.99 7.90
C ASP A 78 15.98 4.42 8.35
N ASP A 79 16.53 4.91 9.46
CA ASP A 79 16.18 6.23 10.03
C ASP A 79 16.24 7.38 9.00
N ASP A 80 17.26 7.35 8.13
CA ASP A 80 17.51 8.34 7.06
C ASP A 80 17.10 7.83 5.66
N GLU A 81 16.15 6.91 5.57
CA GLU A 81 15.65 6.40 4.29
C GLU A 81 14.25 6.90 3.97
N ASN A 82 14.10 7.46 2.76
CA ASN A 82 12.83 7.95 2.25
C ASN A 82 12.54 7.32 0.89
N ILE A 83 11.29 7.40 0.46
CA ILE A 83 10.84 6.95 -0.86
C ILE A 83 11.24 7.99 -1.92
N GLN A 84 11.85 7.54 -3.01
CA GLN A 84 12.18 8.37 -4.17
C GLN A 84 11.15 8.27 -5.30
N SER A 85 10.51 7.11 -5.42
CA SER A 85 9.44 6.89 -6.38
C SER A 85 8.52 5.78 -5.87
N MET A 86 7.22 5.92 -6.10
CA MET A 86 6.24 4.90 -5.80
C MET A 86 5.27 4.76 -6.97
N THR A 87 4.97 3.51 -7.31
CA THR A 87 3.92 3.15 -8.27
C THR A 87 2.98 2.15 -7.60
N LEU A 88 1.70 2.42 -7.72
CA LEU A 88 0.67 1.44 -7.38
C LEU A 88 0.11 0.87 -8.69
N HIS A 89 -0.10 -0.43 -8.70
CA HIS A 89 -0.72 -1.13 -9.82
C HIS A 89 -2.10 -1.60 -9.39
N GLY A 90 -3.07 -1.54 -10.28
CA GLY A 90 -4.40 -2.05 -10.01
C GLY A 90 -5.34 -1.83 -11.18
N ALA A 91 -6.59 -2.23 -11.02
CA ALA A 91 -7.56 -2.01 -12.08
C ALA A 91 -7.80 -0.50 -12.28
N ILE A 92 -7.79 -0.05 -13.55
CA ILE A 92 -8.06 1.34 -13.92
C ILE A 92 -9.41 1.40 -14.62
N GLY A 93 -10.37 2.10 -14.01
CA GLY A 93 -11.70 2.29 -14.58
C GLY A 93 -12.62 1.07 -14.48
N ASP A 94 -12.22 0.01 -13.78
CA ASP A 94 -13.06 -1.14 -13.48
C ASP A 94 -13.53 -1.08 -12.01
N PRO A 95 -14.84 -0.89 -11.74
CA PRO A 95 -15.35 -0.81 -10.38
C PRO A 95 -15.22 -2.13 -9.60
N TYR A 96 -15.10 -3.28 -10.27
CA TYR A 96 -14.94 -4.59 -9.63
C TYR A 96 -13.48 -5.02 -9.46
N GLY A 97 -12.54 -4.14 -9.83
CA GLY A 97 -11.13 -4.42 -9.75
C GLY A 97 -10.57 -4.46 -8.32
N ARG A 98 -9.26 -4.64 -8.22
CA ARG A 98 -8.47 -4.64 -6.98
C ARG A 98 -7.20 -3.81 -7.16
N ALA A 99 -6.58 -3.44 -6.05
CA ALA A 99 -5.18 -3.06 -6.03
C ALA A 99 -4.34 -4.33 -6.27
N ASP A 100 -3.46 -4.29 -7.26
CA ASP A 100 -2.69 -5.45 -7.73
C ASP A 100 -1.32 -5.52 -7.05
N ALA A 101 -0.58 -4.42 -7.08
CA ALA A 101 0.78 -4.36 -6.55
C ALA A 101 1.18 -3.01 -5.96
N LEU A 102 2.09 -3.06 -5.00
CA LEU A 102 2.81 -1.92 -4.41
C LEU A 102 4.28 -2.01 -4.81
N GLU A 103 4.78 -0.97 -5.45
CA GLU A 103 6.16 -0.85 -5.91
C GLU A 103 6.75 0.49 -5.44
N PHE A 104 7.96 0.46 -4.88
CA PHE A 104 8.70 1.69 -4.60
C PHE A 104 10.22 1.49 -4.60
N HIS A 105 10.92 2.61 -4.79
CA HIS A 105 12.37 2.73 -4.71
C HIS A 105 12.75 3.78 -3.65
N THR A 106 13.84 3.57 -2.93
CA THR A 106 14.25 4.44 -1.82
C THR A 106 15.55 5.19 -2.06
N THR A 107 15.81 6.21 -1.24
CA THR A 107 17.07 6.98 -1.23
C THR A 107 18.30 6.16 -0.88
N LYS A 108 18.14 4.94 -0.37
CA LYS A 108 19.23 3.98 -0.11
C LYS A 108 19.44 3.00 -1.26
N ASN A 109 18.84 3.25 -2.44
CA ASN A 109 18.93 2.41 -3.62
C ASN A 109 18.43 0.98 -3.34
N ARG A 110 17.29 0.88 -2.64
CA ARG A 110 16.60 -0.37 -2.35
C ARG A 110 15.24 -0.38 -3.03
N ASP A 111 14.89 -1.54 -3.58
CA ASP A 111 13.63 -1.77 -4.27
C ASP A 111 12.68 -2.64 -3.44
N PHE A 112 11.41 -2.26 -3.43
CA PHE A 112 10.33 -3.06 -2.91
C PHE A 112 9.29 -3.30 -3.99
N PHE A 113 8.82 -4.55 -4.06
CA PHE A 113 7.70 -4.96 -4.90
C PHE A 113 6.93 -6.07 -4.18
N ALA A 114 5.62 -5.93 -4.11
CA ALA A 114 4.69 -6.92 -3.58
C ALA A 114 3.37 -6.85 -4.37
N GLY A 115 2.92 -7.95 -4.96
CA GLY A 115 1.72 -7.99 -5.81
C GLY A 115 1.82 -8.97 -6.98
N GLY A 116 0.82 -8.93 -7.86
CA GLY A 116 0.81 -9.62 -9.14
C GLY A 116 1.60 -8.87 -10.23
N ASP A 117 1.63 -9.43 -11.44
CA ASP A 117 2.25 -8.83 -12.63
C ASP A 117 1.23 -8.06 -13.50
N GLY A 118 0.00 -7.89 -12.99
CA GLY A 118 -1.11 -7.23 -13.67
C GLY A 118 -1.31 -5.78 -13.23
N GLY A 119 -2.52 -5.29 -13.48
CA GLY A 119 -2.91 -3.92 -13.15
C GLY A 119 -2.32 -2.87 -14.09
N GLY A 120 -3.01 -1.74 -14.18
CA GLY A 120 -2.46 -0.53 -14.79
C GLY A 120 -1.64 0.24 -13.74
N PRO A 121 -0.46 0.76 -14.11
CA PRO A 121 0.36 1.54 -13.19
C PRO A 121 -0.22 2.95 -13.00
N LEU A 122 -0.19 3.43 -11.76
CA LEU A 122 -0.38 4.85 -11.43
C LEU A 122 0.76 5.29 -10.51
N ILE A 123 1.53 6.27 -10.99
CA ILE A 123 2.58 6.91 -10.21
C ILE A 123 1.92 7.68 -9.05
N GLN A 124 2.48 7.50 -7.85
CA GLN A 124 2.09 8.26 -6.67
C GLN A 124 3.07 9.43 -6.48
N GLU A 125 2.55 10.60 -6.12
CA GLU A 125 3.35 11.69 -5.60
C GLU A 125 4.01 11.26 -4.30
N VAL A 126 5.30 11.59 -4.16
CA VAL A 126 6.10 11.19 -3.00
C VAL A 126 6.53 12.36 -2.12
N GLY A 127 6.39 13.61 -2.59
CA GLY A 127 6.77 14.81 -1.82
C GLY A 127 8.20 14.74 -1.30
N THR A 128 8.39 14.86 0.01
CA THR A 128 9.71 14.69 0.67
C THR A 128 10.21 13.24 0.76
N GLY A 129 9.35 12.29 0.39
CA GLY A 129 9.58 10.85 0.45
C GLY A 129 9.25 10.21 1.80
N VAL A 130 8.75 10.99 2.77
CA VAL A 130 8.30 10.48 4.06
C VAL A 130 6.89 9.89 3.92
N LEU A 131 6.76 8.59 4.14
CA LEU A 131 5.48 7.88 4.13
C LEU A 131 4.81 7.96 5.51
N TYR A 132 3.56 8.42 5.55
CA TYR A 132 2.72 8.44 6.75
C TYR A 132 1.71 7.30 6.80
N GLY A 133 1.44 6.68 5.65
CA GLY A 133 0.57 5.52 5.58
C GLY A 133 -0.12 5.36 4.23
N PHE A 134 -1.27 4.72 4.25
CA PHE A 134 -2.10 4.47 3.08
C PHE A 134 -3.58 4.75 3.36
N ASP A 135 -4.23 5.31 2.35
CA ASP A 135 -5.67 5.42 2.24
C ASP A 135 -6.22 4.29 1.35
N GLY A 136 -7.47 3.87 1.55
CA GLY A 136 -8.03 2.80 0.72
C GLY A 136 -9.27 2.10 1.27
N ALA A 137 -9.61 1.00 0.59
CA ALA A 137 -10.73 0.13 0.94
C ALA A 137 -10.35 -1.34 0.78
N ALA A 138 -10.86 -2.19 1.67
CA ALA A 138 -10.65 -3.63 1.64
C ALA A 138 -11.81 -4.39 2.29
N ASP A 139 -11.98 -5.64 1.87
CA ASP A 139 -12.66 -6.69 2.63
C ASP A 139 -11.80 -7.97 2.59
N ALA A 140 -12.07 -8.87 1.63
CA ALA A 140 -11.32 -10.11 1.44
C ALA A 140 -9.99 -9.92 0.68
N ASP A 141 -9.92 -8.86 -0.12
CA ASP A 141 -8.77 -8.40 -0.91
C ASP A 141 -8.55 -6.90 -0.60
N ILE A 142 -7.43 -6.32 -1.05
CA ILE A 142 -7.29 -4.85 -1.10
C ILE A 142 -7.97 -4.35 -2.37
N ASP A 143 -9.15 -3.74 -2.22
CA ASP A 143 -9.93 -3.22 -3.35
C ASP A 143 -9.28 -1.98 -3.96
N SER A 144 -8.82 -1.05 -3.12
CA SER A 144 -8.12 0.14 -3.57
C SER A 144 -7.09 0.64 -2.56
N LEU A 145 -6.03 1.30 -3.06
CA LEU A 145 -4.91 1.78 -2.26
C LEU A 145 -4.37 3.10 -2.80
N GLY A 146 -4.06 4.07 -1.94
CA GLY A 146 -3.39 5.32 -2.27
C GLY A 146 -2.39 5.71 -1.19
N ALA A 147 -1.23 6.22 -1.58
CA ALA A 147 -0.18 6.60 -0.63
C ALA A 147 -0.46 7.93 0.07
N ILE A 148 -0.16 8.01 1.36
CA ILE A 148 -0.20 9.27 2.12
C ILE A 148 1.24 9.63 2.49
N VAL A 149 1.71 10.75 1.95
CA VAL A 149 3.10 11.20 2.08
C VAL A 149 3.16 12.61 2.65
N GLN A 150 4.32 13.02 3.14
CA GLN A 150 4.56 14.41 3.50
C GLN A 150 4.70 15.28 2.25
N ASP A 151 3.96 16.40 2.22
CA ASP A 151 4.11 17.47 1.21
C ASP A 151 5.49 18.17 1.31
#